data_AF-F6DBR6-F1
#
_entry.id   AF-F6DBR6-F1
#
_cell.length_a   1.000
_cell.length_b   1.000
_cell.length_c   1.000
_cell.angle_alpha   90.00
_cell.angle_beta   90.00
_cell.angle_gamma   90.00
#
_symmetry.space_group_name_H-M   'P 1'
#
loop_
_entity.id
_entity.type
_entity.pdbx_description
1 polymer ?
#
loop_
_entity_poly.entity_id
_entity_poly.type
_entity_poly.pdbx_seq_one_letter_code
_entity_poly.pdbx_strand_id
1 'polypeptide(L)'
;MTNLTNLGRKDQDGRQVRIEHRTRYTRASRTGGVSLRAQTKAAGLNITGNTKHGLRVSRRVAKGTQVAMQNGRLVVRGRYGKGPNKLNLSKTGVTVSTKNKLGTFNWIKPNRSSAKLFGVQVRGKKAAQLQMAYGVAMLLYHTMLFAANLLILVVNLAVYLLKATWTGLVQLSGFLQSLPARLEQRQRHQQSRQLEQRITQLAPQIHEQIGQWLPVQQQAALLWIILAWGRGESELAAIADSLQTLKADADAAILHPALTVIDQVYEATNAITQDFDPQKPLKDELALAGLLAQQLNAPSSQLDYVEWLLTLDEQLVANGITPLQQRLLDVVMDFADIGLVAPNT
;
A
#
# COMPACT_ATOMS: atom_id res chain seq x y z
N MET A 1 1.31 -62.49 -23.83
CA MET A 1 1.90 -62.23 -25.17
C MET A 1 3.19 -61.43 -25.03
N THR A 2 4.33 -62.09 -25.17
CA THR A 2 5.66 -61.46 -25.17
C THR A 2 5.80 -60.67 -26.48
N ASN A 3 5.95 -59.34 -26.40
CA ASN A 3 6.16 -58.50 -27.58
C ASN A 3 7.41 -58.94 -28.34
N LEU A 4 7.22 -59.71 -29.40
CA LEU A 4 8.29 -60.29 -30.22
C LEU A 4 9.03 -59.21 -31.03
N THR A 5 8.44 -58.03 -31.27
CA THR A 5 9.06 -56.96 -32.06
C THR A 5 9.08 -55.64 -31.27
N ASN A 6 10.19 -54.89 -31.31
CA ASN A 6 10.31 -53.58 -30.64
C ASN A 6 9.61 -52.44 -31.43
N LEU A 7 8.51 -52.72 -32.11
CA LEU A 7 7.71 -51.71 -32.81
C LEU A 7 6.97 -50.84 -31.78
N GLY A 8 7.01 -49.51 -31.92
CA GLY A 8 6.33 -48.57 -31.02
C GLY A 8 7.08 -48.20 -29.72
N ARG A 9 8.23 -48.83 -29.42
CA ARG A 9 9.03 -48.47 -28.24
C ARG A 9 9.70 -47.10 -28.38
N LYS A 10 9.23 -46.14 -27.60
CA LYS A 10 9.79 -44.77 -27.46
C LYS A 10 10.79 -44.70 -26.31
N ASP A 11 11.80 -43.83 -26.42
CA ASP A 11 12.72 -43.50 -25.31
C ASP A 11 12.05 -42.59 -24.28
N GLN A 12 12.78 -42.27 -23.21
CA GLN A 12 12.36 -41.32 -22.18
C GLN A 12 12.02 -39.93 -22.73
N ASP A 13 12.41 -39.63 -23.98
CA ASP A 13 12.14 -38.37 -24.66
C ASP A 13 11.08 -38.54 -25.78
N GLY A 14 10.32 -39.64 -25.78
CA GLY A 14 9.20 -39.87 -26.70
C GLY A 14 9.60 -40.29 -28.13
N ARG A 15 10.88 -40.59 -28.38
CA ARG A 15 11.40 -40.90 -29.72
C ARG A 15 11.52 -42.40 -29.96
N GLN A 16 11.13 -42.89 -31.14
CA GLN A 16 11.29 -44.31 -31.51
C GLN A 16 12.77 -44.74 -31.41
N VAL A 17 13.04 -45.82 -30.67
CA VAL A 17 14.39 -46.25 -30.30
C VAL A 17 15.09 -47.06 -31.39
N ARG A 18 14.42 -48.07 -31.97
CA ARG A 18 14.86 -48.94 -33.10
C ARG A 18 13.77 -49.98 -33.43
N ILE A 19 13.81 -50.54 -34.64
CA ILE A 19 12.99 -51.69 -35.07
C ILE A 19 13.90 -52.93 -35.09
N GLU A 20 13.72 -53.84 -34.14
CA GLU A 20 14.49 -55.10 -34.07
C GLU A 20 13.69 -56.22 -33.39
N HIS A 21 13.97 -57.46 -33.77
CA HIS A 21 13.47 -58.67 -33.11
C HIS A 21 14.57 -59.24 -32.20
N ARG A 22 14.25 -59.51 -30.94
CA ARG A 22 15.23 -59.94 -29.94
C ARG A 22 14.65 -60.97 -28.97
N THR A 23 15.27 -62.14 -28.92
CA THR A 23 15.01 -63.21 -27.94
C THR A 23 16.17 -63.30 -26.93
N ARG A 24 16.14 -64.31 -26.04
CA ARG A 24 17.18 -64.52 -25.00
C ARG A 24 18.57 -64.77 -25.60
N TYR A 25 18.64 -65.50 -26.72
CA TYR A 25 19.88 -65.90 -27.36
C TYR A 25 20.02 -65.43 -28.82
N THR A 26 18.95 -64.91 -29.43
CA THR A 26 18.94 -64.53 -30.85
C THR A 26 18.57 -63.06 -31.01
N ARG A 27 19.24 -62.37 -31.93
CA ARG A 27 18.87 -61.02 -32.35
C ARG A 27 18.83 -60.96 -33.87
N ALA A 28 17.73 -60.46 -34.41
CA ALA A 28 17.53 -60.20 -35.83
C ALA A 28 17.19 -58.71 -36.05
N SER A 29 17.86 -58.07 -37.00
CA SER A 29 17.62 -56.65 -37.33
C SER A 29 17.89 -56.37 -38.80
N ARG A 30 17.15 -55.40 -39.38
CA ARG A 30 17.26 -54.99 -40.79
C ARG A 30 18.69 -54.64 -41.22
N THR A 31 19.46 -54.00 -40.35
CA THR A 31 20.82 -53.55 -40.68
C THR A 31 21.92 -54.47 -40.13
N GLY A 32 21.61 -55.30 -39.12
CA GLY A 32 22.59 -56.12 -38.42
C GLY A 32 22.58 -57.61 -38.79
N GLY A 33 21.55 -58.09 -39.47
CA GLY A 33 21.33 -59.52 -39.75
C GLY A 33 20.92 -60.31 -38.49
N VAL A 34 21.06 -61.64 -38.56
CA VAL A 34 20.79 -62.57 -37.45
C VAL A 34 22.09 -62.88 -36.70
N SER A 35 22.07 -62.87 -35.36
CA SER A 35 23.22 -63.23 -34.54
C SER A 35 22.81 -63.96 -33.26
N LEU A 36 23.67 -64.89 -32.82
CA LEU A 36 23.52 -65.56 -31.53
C LEU A 36 24.35 -64.83 -30.46
N ARG A 37 23.82 -64.75 -29.24
CA ARG A 37 24.45 -64.10 -28.09
C ARG A 37 24.27 -64.95 -26.84
N ALA A 38 25.37 -65.22 -26.15
CA ALA A 38 25.37 -65.72 -24.78
C ALA A 38 26.00 -64.67 -23.85
N GLN A 39 25.41 -64.48 -22.67
CA GLN A 39 25.93 -63.58 -21.65
C GLN A 39 25.89 -64.30 -20.30
N THR A 40 27.03 -64.30 -19.60
CA THR A 40 27.14 -64.84 -18.24
C THR A 40 27.89 -63.86 -17.34
N LYS A 41 27.68 -63.97 -16.03
CA LYS A 41 28.38 -63.19 -15.01
C LYS A 41 29.15 -64.16 -14.13
N ALA A 42 30.47 -64.05 -14.12
CA ALA A 42 31.36 -64.92 -13.36
C ALA A 42 32.41 -64.07 -12.62
N ALA A 43 32.65 -64.35 -11.34
CA ALA A 43 33.66 -63.66 -10.52
C ALA A 43 33.62 -62.11 -10.60
N GLY A 44 32.43 -61.52 -10.62
CA GLY A 44 32.26 -60.06 -10.74
C GLY A 44 32.53 -59.47 -12.13
N LEU A 45 32.87 -60.32 -13.11
CA LEU A 45 33.05 -59.97 -14.52
C LEU A 45 31.81 -60.32 -15.33
N ASN A 46 31.44 -59.46 -16.28
CA ASN A 46 30.41 -59.75 -17.27
C ASN A 46 31.08 -60.24 -18.55
N ILE A 47 30.80 -61.48 -18.93
CA ILE A 47 31.33 -62.13 -20.13
C ILE A 47 30.19 -62.23 -21.15
N THR A 48 30.44 -61.78 -22.38
CA THR A 48 29.47 -61.82 -23.48
C THR A 48 30.14 -62.38 -24.71
N GLY A 49 29.63 -63.48 -25.24
CA GLY A 49 30.00 -64.04 -26.54
C GLY A 49 28.92 -63.75 -27.58
N ASN A 50 29.33 -63.35 -28.77
CA ASN A 50 28.42 -63.17 -29.90
C ASN A 50 29.05 -63.70 -31.19
N THR A 51 28.29 -64.44 -31.99
CA THR A 51 28.81 -65.09 -33.21
C THR A 51 29.32 -64.11 -34.27
N LYS A 52 28.84 -62.86 -34.27
CA LYS A 52 29.26 -61.82 -35.23
C LYS A 52 30.27 -60.82 -34.67
N HIS A 53 30.26 -60.61 -33.36
CA HIS A 53 31.03 -59.53 -32.72
C HIS A 53 32.11 -60.03 -31.74
N GLY A 54 32.25 -61.34 -31.55
CA GLY A 54 33.28 -61.96 -30.73
C GLY A 54 33.01 -61.91 -29.22
N LEU A 55 34.11 -61.93 -28.44
CA LEU A 55 34.10 -62.03 -26.98
C LEU A 55 34.33 -60.65 -26.32
N ARG A 56 33.52 -60.35 -25.30
CA ARG A 56 33.67 -59.17 -24.46
C ARG A 56 33.65 -59.56 -22.99
N VAL A 57 34.68 -59.15 -22.26
CA VAL A 57 34.78 -59.23 -20.80
C VAL A 57 34.72 -57.83 -20.22
N SER A 58 33.95 -57.59 -19.16
CA SER A 58 33.87 -56.24 -18.57
C SER A 58 33.57 -56.20 -17.08
N ARG A 59 34.21 -55.24 -16.39
CA ARG A 59 34.06 -54.96 -14.96
C ARG A 59 33.69 -53.51 -14.74
N ARG A 60 32.80 -53.26 -13.78
CA ARG A 60 32.54 -51.91 -13.27
C ARG A 60 33.59 -51.62 -12.17
N VAL A 61 34.38 -50.57 -12.35
CA VAL A 61 35.47 -50.22 -11.41
C VAL A 61 35.01 -49.16 -10.42
N ALA A 62 34.17 -48.22 -10.85
CA ALA A 62 33.56 -47.21 -10.01
C ALA A 62 32.13 -46.90 -10.49
N LYS A 63 31.34 -46.18 -9.68
CA LYS A 63 29.99 -45.75 -10.07
C LYS A 63 30.08 -44.86 -11.31
N GLY A 64 29.56 -45.36 -12.44
CA GLY A 64 29.62 -44.64 -13.70
C GLY A 64 30.85 -44.93 -14.56
N THR A 65 31.81 -45.76 -14.12
CA THR A 65 32.99 -46.17 -14.92
C THR A 65 33.11 -47.69 -15.08
N GLN A 66 33.31 -48.10 -16.32
CA GLN A 66 33.47 -49.48 -16.75
C GLN A 66 34.75 -49.64 -17.55
N VAL A 67 35.49 -50.71 -17.24
CA VAL A 67 36.62 -51.19 -18.02
C VAL A 67 36.21 -52.51 -18.67
N ALA A 68 36.50 -52.65 -19.95
CA ALA A 68 36.17 -53.84 -20.72
C ALA A 68 37.31 -54.23 -21.65
N MET A 69 37.47 -55.52 -21.89
CA MET A 69 38.29 -56.07 -22.96
C MET A 69 37.35 -56.68 -24.00
N GLN A 70 37.42 -56.19 -25.24
CA GLN A 70 36.57 -56.64 -26.34
C GLN A 70 37.46 -57.04 -27.51
N ASN A 71 37.45 -58.32 -27.88
CA ASN A 71 38.31 -58.89 -28.93
C ASN A 71 39.78 -58.41 -28.83
N GLY A 72 40.38 -58.55 -27.65
CA GLY A 72 41.76 -58.12 -27.38
C GLY A 72 41.96 -56.62 -27.10
N ARG A 73 40.95 -55.75 -27.31
CA ARG A 73 41.09 -54.30 -27.11
C ARG A 73 40.57 -53.83 -25.74
N LEU A 74 41.40 -53.07 -25.01
CA LEU A 74 41.00 -52.40 -23.77
C LEU A 74 40.12 -51.18 -24.06
N VAL A 75 38.97 -51.13 -23.39
CA VAL A 75 37.92 -50.12 -23.53
C VAL A 75 37.57 -49.55 -22.16
N VAL A 76 37.91 -48.28 -21.93
CA VAL A 76 37.51 -47.50 -20.75
C VAL A 76 36.36 -46.58 -21.12
N ARG A 77 35.27 -46.62 -20.35
CA ARG A 77 34.11 -45.74 -20.51
C ARG A 77 33.61 -45.26 -19.16
N GLY A 78 33.41 -43.96 -19.02
CA GLY A 78 32.73 -43.37 -17.88
C GLY A 78 31.70 -42.33 -18.28
N ARG A 79 30.61 -42.20 -17.53
CA ARG A 79 29.61 -41.14 -17.73
C ARG A 79 29.10 -40.64 -16.39
N TYR A 80 29.28 -39.35 -16.14
CA TYR A 80 29.05 -38.69 -14.87
C TYR A 80 28.17 -37.44 -15.03
N GLY A 81 27.55 -37.01 -13.94
CA GLY A 81 26.68 -35.82 -13.86
C GLY A 81 25.18 -36.13 -13.88
N LYS A 82 24.38 -35.21 -13.31
CA LYS A 82 22.91 -35.22 -13.30
C LYS A 82 22.38 -34.16 -14.29
N GLY A 83 21.16 -34.32 -14.78
CA GLY A 83 20.55 -33.36 -15.72
C GLY A 83 21.14 -33.39 -17.14
N PRO A 84 20.99 -32.28 -17.92
CA PRO A 84 21.34 -32.20 -19.34
C PRO A 84 22.84 -32.18 -19.60
N ASN A 85 23.65 -31.72 -18.65
CA ASN A 85 25.10 -31.66 -18.76
C ASN A 85 25.73 -32.96 -18.23
N LYS A 86 26.57 -33.61 -19.05
CA LYS A 86 27.23 -34.87 -18.72
C LYS A 86 28.72 -34.80 -19.01
N LEU A 87 29.51 -35.37 -18.11
CA LEU A 87 30.94 -35.57 -18.27
C LEU A 87 31.19 -37.01 -18.73
N ASN A 88 31.82 -37.19 -19.88
CA ASN A 88 32.07 -38.48 -20.50
C ASN A 88 33.57 -38.78 -20.49
N LEU A 89 33.97 -39.87 -19.84
CA LEU A 89 35.34 -40.38 -19.80
C LEU A 89 35.51 -41.48 -20.85
N SER A 90 36.64 -41.46 -21.56
CA SER A 90 37.03 -42.51 -22.50
C SER A 90 38.54 -42.74 -22.47
N LYS A 91 39.04 -43.79 -23.16
CA LYS A 91 40.48 -44.05 -23.32
C LYS A 91 41.28 -42.82 -23.82
N THR A 92 40.63 -41.93 -24.57
CA THR A 92 41.24 -40.73 -25.18
C THR A 92 40.95 -39.45 -24.40
N GLY A 93 40.62 -39.55 -23.11
CA GLY A 93 40.34 -38.42 -22.23
C GLY A 93 38.85 -38.14 -21.98
N VAL A 94 38.61 -36.99 -21.34
CA VAL A 94 37.32 -36.53 -20.82
C VAL A 94 36.67 -35.53 -21.77
N THR A 95 35.34 -35.55 -21.90
CA THR A 95 34.57 -34.59 -22.69
C THR A 95 33.29 -34.17 -21.99
N VAL A 96 32.87 -32.93 -22.18
CA VAL A 96 31.59 -32.41 -21.67
C VAL A 96 30.56 -32.39 -22.79
N SER A 97 29.35 -32.81 -22.48
CA SER A 97 28.24 -32.77 -23.43
C SER A 97 26.96 -32.26 -22.78
N THR A 98 26.20 -31.46 -23.51
CA THR A 98 24.90 -30.92 -23.11
C THR A 98 23.80 -31.51 -23.99
N LYS A 99 22.73 -31.99 -23.36
CA LYS A 99 21.54 -32.52 -24.02
C LYS A 99 20.44 -31.44 -24.08
N ASN A 100 19.83 -31.26 -25.25
CA ASN A 100 18.69 -30.38 -25.47
C ASN A 100 17.59 -31.10 -26.27
N LYS A 101 16.50 -30.39 -26.60
CA LYS A 101 15.36 -30.94 -27.36
C LYS A 101 15.74 -31.45 -28.74
N LEU A 102 16.80 -30.93 -29.36
CA LEU A 102 17.27 -31.36 -30.68
C LEU A 102 18.17 -32.62 -30.57
N GLY A 103 18.98 -32.76 -29.52
CA GLY A 103 19.88 -33.89 -29.33
C GLY A 103 20.97 -33.64 -28.29
N THR A 104 22.20 -34.06 -28.57
CA THR A 104 23.34 -33.89 -27.65
C THR A 104 24.48 -33.18 -28.36
N PHE A 105 24.92 -32.06 -27.80
CA PHE A 105 26.10 -31.31 -28.25
C PHE A 105 27.30 -31.66 -27.37
N ASN A 106 28.44 -32.00 -27.96
CA ASN A 106 29.68 -32.21 -27.23
C ASN A 106 30.62 -31.00 -27.45
N TRP A 107 30.97 -30.34 -26.36
CA TRP A 107 31.73 -29.08 -26.38
C TRP A 107 33.18 -29.26 -26.84
N ILE A 108 33.75 -30.45 -26.63
CA ILE A 108 35.18 -30.71 -26.89
C ILE A 108 35.39 -31.55 -28.15
N LYS A 109 34.51 -32.53 -28.41
CA LYS A 109 34.60 -33.44 -29.57
C LYS A 109 33.35 -33.31 -30.44
N PRO A 110 33.29 -32.39 -31.41
CA PRO A 110 32.10 -32.16 -32.25
C PRO A 110 31.69 -33.40 -33.05
N ASN A 111 32.64 -34.29 -33.36
CA ASN A 111 32.38 -35.59 -33.98
C ASN A 111 31.49 -36.52 -33.13
N ARG A 112 31.32 -36.23 -31.83
CA ARG A 112 30.48 -36.99 -30.90
C ARG A 112 29.11 -36.32 -30.65
N SER A 113 28.80 -35.23 -31.34
CA SER A 113 27.49 -34.59 -31.30
C SER A 113 26.45 -35.38 -32.09
N SER A 114 25.18 -35.21 -31.72
CA SER A 114 24.04 -35.80 -32.41
C SER A 114 22.84 -34.86 -32.39
N ALA A 115 22.08 -34.86 -33.48
CA ALA A 115 20.86 -34.09 -33.62
C ALA A 115 19.80 -34.99 -34.26
N LYS A 116 18.55 -34.84 -33.85
CA LYS A 116 17.42 -35.56 -34.45
C LYS A 116 16.40 -34.54 -34.92
N LEU A 117 16.22 -34.48 -36.23
CA LEU A 117 15.30 -33.57 -36.90
C LEU A 117 14.37 -34.41 -37.78
N PHE A 118 13.05 -34.23 -37.64
CA PHE A 118 12.03 -34.96 -38.41
C PHE A 118 12.24 -36.50 -38.45
N GLY A 119 12.64 -37.10 -37.33
CA GLY A 119 12.87 -38.55 -37.24
C GLY A 119 14.26 -39.02 -37.72
N VAL A 120 14.99 -38.21 -38.49
CA VAL A 120 16.33 -38.51 -38.99
C VAL A 120 17.38 -38.14 -37.96
N GLN A 121 18.26 -39.09 -37.60
CA GLN A 121 19.36 -38.85 -36.66
C GLN A 121 20.65 -38.52 -37.42
N VAL A 122 21.09 -37.26 -37.35
CA VAL A 122 22.39 -36.79 -37.83
C VAL A 122 23.43 -36.92 -36.71
N ARG A 123 24.65 -37.34 -37.05
CA ARG A 123 25.77 -37.49 -36.12
C ARG A 123 27.03 -36.83 -36.67
N GLY A 124 27.97 -36.51 -35.78
CA GLY A 124 29.26 -35.95 -36.16
C GLY A 124 29.25 -34.42 -36.32
N LYS A 125 30.19 -33.88 -37.10
CA LYS A 125 30.36 -32.41 -37.26
C LYS A 125 29.10 -31.70 -37.74
N LYS A 126 28.36 -32.29 -38.70
CA LYS A 126 27.08 -31.74 -39.19
C LYS A 126 26.03 -31.60 -38.08
N ALA A 127 25.99 -32.55 -37.15
CA ALA A 127 25.10 -32.46 -35.99
C ALA A 127 25.52 -31.34 -35.03
N ALA A 128 26.83 -31.12 -34.85
CA ALA A 128 27.32 -30.01 -34.05
C ALA A 128 26.93 -28.64 -34.65
N GLN A 129 27.04 -28.48 -35.97
CA GLN A 129 26.59 -27.28 -36.69
C GLN A 129 25.09 -27.02 -36.51
N LEU A 130 24.27 -28.07 -36.68
CA LEU A 130 22.82 -27.94 -36.49
C LEU A 130 22.44 -27.56 -35.04
N GLN A 131 23.16 -28.09 -34.05
CA GLN A 131 22.98 -27.75 -32.64
C GLN A 131 23.39 -26.31 -32.33
N MET A 132 24.45 -25.80 -32.94
CA MET A 132 24.85 -24.40 -32.81
C MET A 132 23.81 -23.47 -33.42
N ALA A 133 23.33 -23.77 -34.64
CA ALA A 133 22.26 -23.00 -35.28
C ALA A 133 20.99 -22.95 -34.42
N TYR A 134 20.57 -24.09 -33.86
CA TYR A 134 19.47 -24.15 -32.90
C TYR A 134 19.73 -23.31 -31.64
N GLY A 135 20.96 -23.37 -31.10
CA GLY A 135 21.36 -22.58 -29.94
C GLY A 135 21.26 -21.07 -30.21
N VAL A 136 21.72 -20.61 -31.37
CA VAL A 136 21.63 -19.20 -31.79
C VAL A 136 20.17 -18.78 -31.97
N ALA A 137 19.34 -19.59 -32.64
CA ALA A 137 17.92 -19.29 -32.81
C ALA A 137 17.19 -19.16 -31.46
N MET A 138 17.46 -20.09 -30.52
CA MET A 138 16.90 -20.03 -29.17
C MET A 138 17.39 -18.81 -28.39
N LEU A 139 18.67 -18.46 -28.53
CA LEU A 139 19.24 -17.27 -27.89
C LEU A 139 18.53 -16.01 -28.41
N LEU A 140 18.42 -15.84 -29.73
CA LEU A 140 17.72 -14.70 -30.33
C LEU A 140 16.27 -14.62 -29.85
N TYR A 141 15.54 -15.73 -29.83
CA TYR A 141 14.18 -15.79 -29.31
C TYR A 141 14.09 -15.31 -27.85
N HIS A 142 14.96 -15.81 -26.97
CA HIS A 142 14.96 -15.41 -25.58
C HIS A 142 15.42 -13.97 -25.37
N THR A 143 16.36 -13.46 -26.18
CA THR A 143 16.77 -12.06 -26.16
C THR A 143 15.62 -11.14 -26.57
N MET A 144 14.86 -11.48 -27.61
CA MET A 144 13.68 -10.72 -28.02
C MET A 144 12.61 -10.69 -26.92
N LEU A 145 12.31 -11.83 -26.30
CA LEU A 145 11.39 -11.90 -25.17
C LEU A 145 11.87 -11.06 -23.98
N PHE A 146 13.15 -11.13 -23.65
CA PHE A 146 13.73 -10.34 -22.59
C PHE A 146 13.61 -8.84 -22.86
N ALA A 147 13.90 -8.40 -24.09
CA ALA A 147 13.76 -7.01 -24.51
C ALA A 147 12.30 -6.52 -24.41
N ALA A 148 11.33 -7.34 -24.84
CA ALA A 148 9.91 -7.01 -24.71
C ALA A 148 9.47 -6.88 -23.25
N ASN A 149 9.90 -7.81 -22.39
CA ASN A 149 9.60 -7.75 -20.95
C ASN A 149 10.25 -6.54 -20.28
N LEU A 150 11.47 -6.18 -20.69
CA LEU A 150 12.15 -4.99 -20.20
C LEU A 150 11.39 -3.71 -20.59
N LEU A 151 10.88 -3.64 -21.83
CA LEU A 151 10.05 -2.52 -22.27
C LEU A 151 8.78 -2.40 -21.43
N ILE A 152 8.09 -3.52 -21.18
CA ILE A 152 6.88 -3.54 -20.33
C ILE A 152 7.21 -3.04 -18.92
N LEU A 153 8.35 -3.47 -18.35
CA LEU A 153 8.79 -3.01 -17.03
C LEU A 153 9.00 -1.48 -17.00
N VAL A 154 9.67 -0.93 -18.02
CA VAL A 154 9.91 0.52 -18.12
C VAL A 154 8.59 1.29 -18.22
N VAL A 155 7.65 0.83 -19.05
CA VAL A 155 6.32 1.45 -19.18
C VAL A 155 5.56 1.41 -17.85
N ASN A 156 5.55 0.25 -17.17
CA ASN A 156 4.88 0.10 -15.89
C ASN A 156 5.49 1.01 -14.82
N LEU A 157 6.82 1.14 -14.79
CA LEU A 157 7.51 2.04 -13.87
C LEU A 157 7.13 3.51 -14.15
N ALA A 158 7.07 3.91 -15.42
CA ALA A 158 6.66 5.26 -15.79
C ALA A 158 5.21 5.55 -15.34
N VAL A 159 4.28 4.63 -15.59
CA VAL A 159 2.88 4.75 -15.13
C VAL A 159 2.78 4.83 -13.62
N TYR A 160 3.58 4.02 -12.90
CA TYR A 160 3.62 4.06 -11.44
C TYR A 160 4.08 5.42 -10.92
N LEU A 161 5.16 5.98 -11.46
CA LEU A 161 5.68 7.29 -11.06
C LEU A 161 4.68 8.41 -11.37
N LEU A 162 4.00 8.36 -12.51
CA LEU A 162 2.93 9.31 -12.85
C LEU A 162 1.77 9.24 -11.85
N LYS A 163 1.34 8.04 -11.45
CA LYS A 163 0.30 7.89 -10.43
C LYS A 163 0.74 8.42 -9.08
N ALA A 164 1.95 8.08 -8.64
CA ALA A 164 2.49 8.50 -7.35
C ALA A 164 2.62 10.03 -7.26
N THR A 165 3.12 10.67 -8.32
CA THR A 165 3.23 12.13 -8.41
C THR A 165 1.85 12.78 -8.40
N TRP A 166 0.90 12.28 -9.17
CA TRP A 166 -0.48 12.78 -9.15
C TRP A 166 -1.13 12.69 -7.76
N THR A 167 -1.04 11.53 -7.10
CA THR A 167 -1.59 11.35 -5.75
C THR A 167 -0.91 12.28 -4.74
N GLY A 168 0.40 12.48 -4.85
CA GLY A 168 1.15 13.40 -4.01
C GLY A 168 0.68 14.85 -4.20
N LEU A 169 0.44 15.27 -5.44
CA LEU A 169 -0.08 16.60 -5.75
C LEU A 169 -1.50 16.82 -5.18
N VAL A 170 -2.39 15.84 -5.33
CA VAL A 170 -3.75 15.92 -4.78
C VAL A 170 -3.70 16.05 -3.25
N GLN A 171 -2.92 15.21 -2.57
CA GLN A 171 -2.76 15.28 -1.11
C GLN A 171 -2.15 16.60 -0.65
N LEU A 172 -1.13 17.09 -1.35
CA LEU A 172 -0.53 18.39 -1.05
C LEU A 172 -1.54 19.52 -1.23
N SER A 173 -2.35 19.50 -2.29
CA SER A 173 -3.37 20.51 -2.52
C SER A 173 -4.44 20.53 -1.41
N GLY A 174 -4.93 19.37 -0.96
CA GLY A 174 -5.87 19.28 0.16
C GLY A 174 -5.24 19.72 1.49
N PHE A 175 -3.96 19.41 1.70
CA PHE A 175 -3.23 19.93 2.85
C PHE A 175 -3.12 21.46 2.81
N LEU A 176 -2.74 22.04 1.68
CA LEU A 176 -2.63 23.49 1.51
C LEU A 176 -3.98 24.20 1.68
N GLN A 177 -5.06 23.62 1.19
CA GLN A 177 -6.42 24.15 1.37
C GLN A 177 -6.90 24.10 2.83
N SER A 178 -6.45 23.10 3.61
CA SER A 178 -6.79 22.99 5.04
C SER A 178 -5.86 23.76 5.97
N LEU A 179 -4.74 24.30 5.48
CA LEU A 179 -3.83 25.12 6.28
C LEU A 179 -4.49 26.35 6.92
N PRO A 180 -5.26 27.21 6.21
CA PRO A 180 -5.86 28.39 6.84
C PRO A 180 -6.78 28.01 8.01
N ALA A 181 -7.69 27.06 7.81
CA ALA A 181 -8.58 26.58 8.87
C ALA A 181 -7.81 26.02 10.08
N ARG A 182 -6.72 25.29 9.85
CA ARG A 182 -5.85 24.78 10.94
C ARG A 182 -5.09 25.88 11.68
N LEU A 183 -4.66 26.92 10.96
CA LEU A 183 -4.00 28.08 11.57
C LEU A 183 -4.99 28.89 12.39
N GLU A 184 -6.19 29.14 11.87
CA GLU A 184 -7.28 29.80 12.58
C GLU A 184 -7.67 29.01 13.84
N GLN A 185 -7.86 27.69 13.74
CA GLN A 185 -8.17 26.85 14.90
C GLN A 185 -7.06 26.91 15.96
N ARG A 186 -5.78 26.91 15.56
CA ARG A 186 -4.66 27.07 16.51
C ARG A 186 -4.65 28.44 17.16
N GLN A 187 -4.92 29.50 16.40
CA GLN A 187 -5.01 30.86 16.94
C GLN A 187 -6.17 30.99 17.92
N ARG A 188 -7.35 30.45 17.58
CA ARG A 188 -8.51 30.37 18.48
C ARG A 188 -8.14 29.65 19.77
N HIS A 189 -7.58 28.44 19.70
CA HIS A 189 -7.15 27.72 20.90
C HIS A 189 -6.13 28.49 21.76
N GLN A 190 -5.20 29.23 21.16
CA GLN A 190 -4.28 30.09 21.93
C GLN A 190 -5.01 31.24 22.61
N GLN A 191 -5.97 31.88 21.92
CA GLN A 191 -6.78 32.96 22.46
C GLN A 191 -7.71 32.47 23.57
N SER A 192 -8.41 31.33 23.38
CA SER A 192 -9.27 30.72 24.40
C SER A 192 -8.47 30.38 25.66
N ARG A 193 -7.26 29.84 25.53
CA ARG A 193 -6.37 29.60 26.69
C ARG A 193 -5.97 30.87 27.43
N GLN A 194 -5.72 31.97 26.70
CA GLN A 194 -5.43 33.26 27.34
C GLN A 194 -6.66 33.81 28.08
N LEU A 195 -7.85 33.62 27.50
CA LEU A 195 -9.11 34.03 28.10
C LEU A 195 -9.47 33.16 29.31
N GLU A 196 -9.26 31.84 29.27
CA GLU A 196 -9.44 30.95 30.43
C GLU A 196 -8.57 31.40 31.61
N GLN A 197 -7.29 31.68 31.36
CA GLN A 197 -6.42 32.22 32.40
C GLN A 197 -6.93 33.55 32.93
N ARG A 198 -7.52 34.38 32.06
CA ARG A 198 -8.05 35.68 32.46
C ARG A 198 -9.34 35.56 33.25
N ILE A 199 -10.24 34.63 32.91
CA ILE A 199 -11.44 34.29 33.68
C ILE A 199 -11.04 33.95 35.11
N THR A 200 -10.07 33.05 35.30
CA THR A 200 -9.57 32.68 36.64
C THR A 200 -8.93 33.85 37.40
N GLN A 201 -8.48 34.89 36.69
CA GLN A 201 -7.89 36.11 37.28
C GLN A 201 -8.91 37.22 37.54
N LEU A 202 -10.15 37.11 37.06
CA LEU A 202 -11.19 38.08 37.39
C LEU A 202 -11.38 38.12 38.92
N ALA A 203 -11.72 39.29 39.45
CA ALA A 203 -11.88 39.47 40.89
C ALA A 203 -12.84 38.41 41.46
N PRO A 204 -12.54 37.81 42.63
CA PRO A 204 -13.41 36.79 43.23
C PRO A 204 -14.86 37.26 43.43
N GLN A 205 -15.05 38.56 43.68
CA GLN A 205 -16.36 39.20 43.81
C GLN A 205 -17.21 39.07 42.54
N ILE A 206 -16.58 39.16 41.36
CA ILE A 206 -17.27 39.00 40.07
C ILE A 206 -17.83 37.58 39.94
N HIS A 207 -17.02 36.57 40.30
CA HIS A 207 -17.44 35.17 40.27
C HIS A 207 -18.60 34.90 41.23
N GLU A 208 -18.54 35.47 42.44
CA GLU A 208 -19.59 35.33 43.45
C GLU A 208 -20.89 36.02 43.01
N GLN A 209 -20.80 37.26 42.50
CA GLN A 209 -21.94 38.04 42.04
C GLN A 209 -22.67 37.34 40.89
N ILE A 210 -21.94 36.88 39.87
CA ILE A 210 -22.53 36.21 38.71
C ILE A 210 -23.07 34.83 39.09
N GLY A 211 -22.39 34.12 39.99
CA GLY A 211 -22.85 32.82 40.50
C GLY A 211 -24.16 32.88 41.29
N GLN A 212 -24.57 34.06 41.76
CA GLN A 212 -25.86 34.29 42.41
C GLN A 212 -27.00 34.62 41.43
N TRP A 213 -26.68 34.93 40.17
CA TRP A 213 -27.68 35.27 39.16
C TRP A 213 -28.44 34.05 38.66
N LEU A 214 -29.74 34.22 38.42
CA LEU A 214 -30.55 33.21 37.75
C LEU A 214 -30.10 33.05 36.28
N PRO A 215 -30.29 31.88 35.63
CA PRO A 215 -29.91 31.68 34.23
C PRO A 215 -30.45 32.75 33.28
N VAL A 216 -31.69 33.22 33.48
CA VAL A 216 -32.30 34.28 32.67
C VAL A 216 -31.60 35.64 32.88
N GLN A 217 -31.12 35.92 34.10
CA GLN A 217 -30.32 37.13 34.39
C GLN A 217 -28.92 37.03 33.76
N GLN A 218 -28.31 35.85 33.77
CA GLN A 218 -27.04 35.60 33.09
C GLN A 218 -27.17 35.74 31.57
N GLN A 219 -28.26 35.23 30.97
CA GLN A 219 -28.60 35.46 29.57
C GLN A 219 -28.81 36.94 29.27
N ALA A 220 -29.50 37.67 30.16
CA ALA A 220 -29.72 39.10 30.00
C ALA A 220 -28.41 39.91 30.09
N ALA A 221 -27.51 39.55 31.01
CA ALA A 221 -26.18 40.13 31.10
C ALA A 221 -25.36 39.85 29.85
N LEU A 222 -25.39 38.61 29.35
CA LEU A 222 -24.70 38.23 28.11
C LEU A 222 -25.23 39.01 26.90
N LEU A 223 -26.55 39.14 26.82
CA LEU A 223 -27.23 39.91 25.77
C LEU A 223 -26.90 41.40 25.88
N TRP A 224 -26.81 41.95 27.09
CA TRP A 224 -26.33 43.33 27.32
C TRP A 224 -24.87 43.51 26.86
N ILE A 225 -23.97 42.61 27.24
CA ILE A 225 -22.55 42.67 26.82
C ILE A 225 -22.45 42.67 25.30
N ILE A 226 -23.20 41.79 24.62
CA ILE A 226 -23.15 41.69 23.17
C ILE A 226 -23.82 42.89 22.49
N LEU A 227 -25.00 43.34 22.94
CA LEU A 227 -25.73 44.43 22.26
C LEU A 227 -25.20 45.83 22.61
N ALA A 228 -24.83 46.08 23.86
CA ALA A 228 -24.34 47.37 24.35
C ALA A 228 -22.83 47.48 24.23
N TRP A 229 -22.07 46.68 24.99
CA TRP A 229 -20.61 46.79 24.99
C TRP A 229 -20.01 46.45 23.62
N GLY A 230 -20.61 45.50 22.90
CA GLY A 230 -20.25 45.20 21.52
C GLY A 230 -20.35 46.40 20.55
N ARG A 231 -21.12 47.43 20.91
CA ARG A 231 -21.23 48.70 20.17
C ARG A 231 -20.49 49.86 20.84
N GLY A 232 -19.84 49.61 21.98
CA GLY A 232 -19.17 50.63 22.80
C GLY A 232 -20.14 51.47 23.64
N GLU A 233 -21.35 50.98 23.86
CA GLU A 233 -22.39 51.68 24.62
C GLU A 233 -22.44 51.20 26.07
N SER A 234 -22.68 52.13 26.99
CA SER A 234 -22.89 51.83 28.41
C SER A 234 -24.27 52.24 28.93
N GLU A 235 -25.05 52.98 28.14
CA GLU A 235 -26.36 53.49 28.54
C GLU A 235 -27.49 52.71 27.86
N LEU A 236 -28.52 52.36 28.64
CA LEU A 236 -29.69 51.62 28.12
C LEU A 236 -30.40 52.38 27.00
N ALA A 237 -30.45 53.72 27.10
CA ALA A 237 -31.08 54.59 26.11
C ALA A 237 -30.43 54.47 24.72
N ALA A 238 -29.11 54.23 24.65
CA ALA A 238 -28.38 54.15 23.40
C ALA A 238 -28.72 52.91 22.56
N ILE A 239 -29.20 51.84 23.20
CA ILE A 239 -29.61 50.61 22.53
C ILE A 239 -31.12 50.33 22.58
N ALA A 240 -31.91 51.29 23.06
CA ALA A 240 -33.35 51.12 23.26
C ALA A 240 -34.10 50.72 21.98
N ASP A 241 -33.75 51.32 20.84
CA ASP A 241 -34.35 50.99 19.54
C ASP A 241 -34.03 49.54 19.12
N SER A 242 -32.79 49.09 19.34
CA SER A 242 -32.36 47.72 19.06
C SER A 242 -33.13 46.72 19.96
N LEU A 243 -33.29 47.04 21.24
CA LEU A 243 -34.05 46.20 22.18
C LEU A 243 -35.55 46.14 21.82
N GLN A 244 -36.14 47.26 21.38
CA GLN A 244 -37.54 47.27 20.93
C GLN A 244 -37.72 46.45 19.65
N THR A 245 -36.78 46.55 18.71
CA THR A 245 -36.80 45.77 17.47
C THR A 245 -36.76 44.28 17.78
N LEU A 246 -35.85 43.85 18.67
CA LEU A 246 -35.75 42.45 19.11
C LEU A 246 -36.99 41.97 19.87
N LYS A 247 -37.62 42.82 20.69
CA LYS A 247 -38.86 42.48 21.42
C LYS A 247 -40.09 42.37 20.50
N ALA A 248 -40.06 43.04 19.35
CA ALA A 248 -41.15 43.04 18.38
C ALA A 248 -41.04 41.89 17.38
N ASP A 249 -39.86 41.29 17.22
CA ASP A 249 -39.62 40.19 16.30
C ASP A 249 -40.14 38.86 16.87
N ALA A 250 -41.08 38.25 16.16
CA ALA A 250 -41.64 36.95 16.55
C ALA A 250 -40.60 35.82 16.50
N ASP A 251 -39.61 35.95 15.61
CA ASP A 251 -38.54 34.96 15.44
C ASP A 251 -37.51 35.05 16.58
N ALA A 252 -37.50 36.16 17.34
CA ALA A 252 -36.67 36.36 18.52
C ALA A 252 -37.34 35.94 19.85
N ALA A 253 -38.43 35.17 19.80
CA ALA A 253 -39.24 34.83 20.98
C ALA A 253 -38.44 34.15 22.11
N ILE A 254 -37.43 33.36 21.76
CA ILE A 254 -36.55 32.70 22.74
C ILE A 254 -35.67 33.68 23.53
N LEU A 255 -35.41 34.89 22.99
CA LEU A 255 -34.65 35.95 23.66
C LEU A 255 -35.51 36.76 24.63
N HIS A 256 -36.84 36.70 24.51
CA HIS A 256 -37.76 37.54 25.29
C HIS A 256 -37.59 37.44 26.81
N PRO A 257 -37.40 36.25 27.43
CA PRO A 257 -37.18 36.17 28.87
C PRO A 257 -35.96 36.97 29.35
N ALA A 258 -34.88 36.98 28.58
CA ALA A 258 -33.68 37.77 28.89
C ALA A 258 -33.92 39.27 28.66
N LEU A 259 -34.63 39.62 27.59
CA LEU A 259 -34.98 41.01 27.24
C LEU A 259 -35.94 41.68 28.24
N THR A 260 -36.74 40.92 29.00
CA THR A 260 -37.64 41.49 30.02
C THR A 260 -36.92 41.83 31.32
N VAL A 261 -35.80 41.19 31.61
CA VAL A 261 -35.03 41.42 32.85
C VAL A 261 -33.75 42.24 32.62
N ILE A 262 -33.46 42.63 31.38
CA ILE A 262 -32.24 43.38 31.03
C ILE A 262 -32.11 44.70 31.82
N ASP A 263 -33.23 45.39 32.03
CA ASP A 263 -33.29 46.65 32.79
C ASP A 263 -32.89 46.47 34.26
N GLN A 264 -33.01 45.25 34.79
CA GLN A 264 -32.63 44.91 36.17
C GLN A 264 -31.15 44.53 36.29
N VAL A 265 -30.51 44.14 35.17
CA VAL A 265 -29.18 43.52 35.15
C VAL A 265 -28.12 44.45 34.54
N TYR A 266 -28.49 45.39 33.67
CA TYR A 266 -27.51 46.23 32.96
C TYR A 266 -26.66 47.09 33.90
N GLU A 267 -27.25 47.71 34.95
CA GLU A 267 -26.49 48.52 35.92
C GLU A 267 -25.50 47.67 36.70
N ALA A 268 -25.93 46.49 37.14
CA ALA A 268 -25.07 45.55 37.85
C ALA A 268 -23.95 45.02 36.93
N THR A 269 -24.24 44.82 35.65
CA THR A 269 -23.25 44.39 34.65
C THR A 269 -22.25 45.49 34.36
N ASN A 270 -22.69 46.74 34.23
CA ASN A 270 -21.82 47.90 34.04
C ASN A 270 -20.98 48.20 35.30
N ALA A 271 -21.50 47.96 36.50
CA ALA A 271 -20.73 48.15 37.73
C ALA A 271 -19.49 47.24 37.78
N ILE A 272 -19.57 46.03 37.21
CA ILE A 272 -18.45 45.09 37.13
C ILE A 272 -17.26 45.68 36.34
N THR A 273 -17.48 46.58 35.39
CA THR A 273 -16.39 47.18 34.61
C THR A 273 -15.47 48.06 35.46
N GLN A 274 -15.91 48.50 36.64
CA GLN A 274 -15.08 49.28 37.57
C GLN A 274 -13.94 48.45 38.15
N ASP A 275 -14.11 47.12 38.21
CA ASP A 275 -13.12 46.17 38.72
C ASP A 275 -12.22 45.62 37.60
N PHE A 276 -12.38 46.08 36.36
CA PHE A 276 -11.54 45.67 35.23
C PHE A 276 -10.15 46.30 35.30
N ASP A 277 -9.16 45.58 34.76
CA ASP A 277 -7.81 46.10 34.57
C ASP A 277 -7.85 47.25 33.55
N PRO A 278 -7.53 48.50 33.97
CA PRO A 278 -7.59 49.66 33.08
C PRO A 278 -6.60 49.56 31.91
N GLN A 279 -5.60 48.69 31.99
CA GLN A 279 -4.65 48.46 30.89
C GLN A 279 -5.21 47.50 29.83
N LYS A 280 -6.25 46.71 30.15
CA LYS A 280 -6.77 45.62 29.29
C LYS A 280 -8.30 45.46 29.37
N PRO A 281 -9.10 46.54 29.27
CA PRO A 281 -10.56 46.47 29.49
C PRO A 281 -11.25 45.45 28.56
N LEU A 282 -10.88 45.43 27.27
CA LEU A 282 -11.42 44.49 26.29
C LEU A 282 -11.18 43.01 26.66
N LYS A 283 -10.05 42.68 27.31
CA LYS A 283 -9.79 41.28 27.70
C LYS A 283 -10.68 40.84 28.85
N ASP A 284 -11.07 41.78 29.71
CA ASP A 284 -11.93 41.52 30.86
C ASP A 284 -13.39 41.42 30.44
N GLU A 285 -13.82 42.24 29.47
CA GLU A 285 -15.12 42.11 28.80
C GLU A 285 -15.26 40.72 28.13
N LEU A 286 -14.26 40.31 27.35
CA LEU A 286 -14.25 38.99 26.71
C LEU A 286 -14.21 37.85 27.75
N ALA A 287 -13.44 38.02 28.83
CA ALA A 287 -13.40 37.03 29.91
C ALA A 287 -14.76 36.93 30.63
N LEU A 288 -15.42 38.06 30.89
CA LEU A 288 -16.76 38.09 31.51
C LEU A 288 -17.80 37.38 30.63
N ALA A 289 -17.79 37.65 29.32
CA ALA A 289 -18.63 36.93 28.35
C ALA A 289 -18.35 35.42 28.35
N GLY A 290 -17.07 35.01 28.39
CA GLY A 290 -16.68 33.61 28.49
C GLY A 290 -17.12 32.95 29.81
N LEU A 291 -17.04 33.65 30.93
CA LEU A 291 -17.50 33.18 32.24
C LEU A 291 -19.01 32.95 32.25
N LEU A 292 -19.80 33.90 31.73
CA LEU A 292 -21.25 33.75 31.58
C LEU A 292 -21.60 32.56 30.67
N ALA A 293 -20.88 32.40 29.56
CA ALA A 293 -21.08 31.27 28.65
C ALA A 293 -20.79 29.91 29.32
N GLN A 294 -19.72 29.81 30.10
CA GLN A 294 -19.40 28.60 30.88
C GLN A 294 -20.50 28.24 31.90
N GLN A 295 -21.10 29.25 32.55
CA GLN A 295 -22.16 29.01 33.54
C GLN A 295 -23.49 28.62 32.88
N LEU A 296 -23.81 29.22 31.73
CA LEU A 296 -25.04 28.92 30.98
C LEU A 296 -25.01 27.56 30.27
N ASN A 297 -23.81 27.07 29.92
CA ASN A 297 -23.60 25.76 29.29
C ASN A 297 -23.72 24.56 30.26
N ALA A 298 -24.36 24.73 31.42
CA ALA A 298 -24.59 23.63 32.35
C ALA A 298 -25.55 22.57 31.73
N PRO A 299 -25.36 21.26 32.02
CA PRO A 299 -26.07 20.16 31.35
C PRO A 299 -27.61 20.21 31.42
N SER A 300 -28.18 20.94 32.37
CA SER A 300 -29.62 21.06 32.56
C SER A 300 -30.33 21.99 31.56
N SER A 301 -29.60 22.79 30.77
CA SER A 301 -30.14 23.85 29.90
C SER A 301 -29.56 23.88 28.47
N GLN A 302 -28.88 22.80 28.06
CA GLN A 302 -27.98 22.82 26.90
C GLN A 302 -28.69 23.00 25.54
N LEU A 303 -29.91 22.48 25.35
CA LEU A 303 -30.63 22.58 24.07
C LEU A 303 -31.19 23.99 23.83
N ASP A 304 -31.82 24.58 24.84
CA ASP A 304 -32.40 25.94 24.74
C ASP A 304 -31.32 27.02 24.59
N TYR A 305 -30.13 26.80 25.16
CA TYR A 305 -29.03 27.76 25.07
C TYR A 305 -28.39 27.86 23.68
N VAL A 306 -28.28 26.72 22.97
CA VAL A 306 -27.75 26.71 21.59
C VAL A 306 -28.70 27.46 20.66
N GLU A 307 -30.00 27.17 20.73
CA GLU A 307 -31.01 27.84 19.92
C GLU A 307 -31.10 29.34 20.26
N TRP A 308 -30.95 29.69 21.55
CA TRP A 308 -30.87 31.09 21.99
C TRP A 308 -29.68 31.83 21.36
N LEU A 309 -28.49 31.22 21.32
CA LEU A 309 -27.30 31.82 20.72
C LEU A 309 -27.40 31.95 19.21
N LEU A 310 -27.96 30.94 18.52
CA LEU A 310 -28.19 31.00 17.07
C LEU A 310 -29.19 32.09 16.72
N THR A 311 -30.28 32.20 17.48
CA THR A 311 -31.27 33.27 17.29
C THR A 311 -30.64 34.65 17.51
N LEU A 312 -29.77 34.79 18.52
CA LEU A 312 -29.03 36.03 18.74
C LEU A 312 -28.09 36.36 17.56
N ASP A 313 -27.36 35.39 17.03
CA ASP A 313 -26.48 35.57 15.87
C ASP A 313 -27.26 36.05 14.63
N GLU A 314 -28.35 35.36 14.29
CA GLU A 314 -29.22 35.72 13.16
C GLU A 314 -29.72 37.15 13.27
N GLN A 315 -30.13 37.56 14.48
CA GLN A 315 -30.61 38.90 14.75
C GLN A 315 -29.50 39.96 14.69
N LEU A 316 -28.28 39.65 15.12
CA LEU A 316 -27.13 40.55 14.98
C LEU A 316 -26.74 40.75 13.52
N VAL A 317 -26.75 39.68 12.73
CA VAL A 317 -26.46 39.72 11.29
C VAL A 317 -27.51 40.56 10.56
N ALA A 318 -28.80 40.37 10.87
CA ALA A 318 -29.89 41.14 10.28
C ALA A 318 -29.78 42.66 10.57
N ASN A 319 -29.28 43.02 11.76
CA ASN A 319 -29.17 44.41 12.21
C ASN A 319 -27.78 45.05 11.98
N GLY A 320 -26.87 44.35 11.29
CA GLY A 320 -25.50 44.78 11.05
C GLY A 320 -24.60 44.56 12.26
N ILE A 321 -23.85 43.46 12.26
CA ILE A 321 -22.95 43.07 13.34
C ILE A 321 -21.64 43.86 13.30
N THR A 322 -21.20 44.37 14.45
CA THR A 322 -19.88 45.03 14.57
C THR A 322 -18.75 43.99 14.73
N PRO A 323 -17.48 44.32 14.42
CA PRO A 323 -16.36 43.42 14.66
C PRO A 323 -16.21 42.99 16.13
N LEU A 324 -16.58 43.85 17.08
CA LEU A 324 -16.54 43.53 18.51
C LEU A 324 -17.69 42.61 18.93
N GLN A 325 -18.90 42.82 18.39
CA GLN A 325 -20.04 41.91 18.59
C GLN A 325 -19.73 40.51 18.09
N GLN A 326 -19.18 40.40 16.87
CA GLN A 326 -18.72 39.12 16.33
C GLN A 326 -17.68 38.48 17.25
N ARG A 327 -16.72 39.27 17.75
CA ARG A 327 -15.67 38.75 18.61
C ARG A 327 -16.19 38.26 19.97
N LEU A 328 -17.15 38.97 20.56
CA LEU A 328 -17.83 38.55 21.79
C LEU A 328 -18.61 37.26 21.56
N LEU A 329 -19.35 37.18 20.46
CA LEU A 329 -20.12 35.99 20.09
C LEU A 329 -19.21 34.78 19.83
N ASP A 330 -18.09 34.95 19.12
CA ASP A 330 -17.08 33.91 18.90
C ASP A 330 -16.56 33.35 20.23
N VAL A 331 -16.25 34.23 21.19
CA VAL A 331 -15.80 33.83 22.52
C VAL A 331 -16.90 33.06 23.25
N VAL A 332 -18.13 33.55 23.22
CA VAL A 332 -19.27 32.86 23.85
C VAL A 332 -19.46 31.47 23.28
N MET A 333 -19.43 31.32 21.95
CA MET A 333 -19.56 30.02 21.28
C MET A 333 -18.40 29.07 21.63
N ASP A 334 -17.15 29.56 21.64
CA ASP A 334 -15.97 28.78 22.02
C ASP A 334 -16.08 28.26 23.47
N PHE A 335 -16.56 29.09 24.40
CA PHE A 335 -16.70 28.73 25.82
C PHE A 335 -17.97 27.92 26.13
N ALA A 336 -18.97 27.99 25.26
CA ALA A 336 -20.15 27.15 25.28
C ALA A 336 -19.91 25.76 24.64
N ASP A 337 -18.71 25.47 24.12
CA ASP A 337 -18.40 24.25 23.36
C ASP A 337 -19.32 24.04 22.14
N ILE A 338 -19.86 25.14 21.59
CA ILE A 338 -20.72 25.15 20.41
C ILE A 338 -19.82 25.40 19.20
N GLY A 339 -19.14 24.34 18.75
CA GLY A 339 -18.31 24.37 17.56
C GLY A 339 -19.09 24.01 16.30
N LEU A 340 -18.94 24.80 15.23
CA LEU A 340 -19.28 24.36 13.88
C LEU A 340 -18.35 23.19 13.51
N VAL A 341 -18.85 21.95 13.63
CA VAL A 341 -18.16 20.78 13.09
C VAL A 341 -18.12 20.95 11.58
N ALA A 342 -16.97 21.35 11.03
CA ALA A 342 -16.76 21.31 9.60
C ALA A 342 -17.08 19.88 9.13
N PRO A 343 -17.96 19.71 8.12
CA PRO A 343 -18.32 18.39 7.64
C PRO A 343 -17.05 17.65 7.26
N ASN A 344 -16.83 16.48 7.85
CA ASN A 344 -15.74 15.60 7.48
C ASN A 344 -15.92 15.22 6.00
N THR A 345 -15.20 15.89 5.10
CA THR A 345 -15.13 15.56 3.67
C THR A 345 -13.98 14.62 3.38
#